data_AF-A0A6G3ZD42-F1
#
_entry.id   AF-A0A6G3ZD42-F1
#
_cell.length_a   1.000
_cell.length_b   1.000
_cell.length_c   1.000
_cell.angle_alpha   90.00
_cell.angle_beta   90.00
_cell.angle_gamma   90.00
#
_symmetry.space_group_name_H-M   'P 1'
#
loop_
_entity.id
_entity.type
_entity.pdbx_description
1 polymer ?
#
loop_
_entity_poly.entity_id
_entity_poly.type
_entity_poly.pdbx_seq_one_letter_code
_entity_poly.pdbx_strand_id
1 'polypeptide(L)'
;MKLSTMFFFAFGIFIQANAQTIDADARSSIDEVFNHVRADGPGYAVAVIKENQIIYNKGFGLANLEYQIPITDTSVFNVASISKQFTAASIATG
;
A
#
# COMPACT_ATOMS: atom_id res chain seq x y z
N MET A 1 -51.00 -18.83 -1.73
CA MET A 1 -49.73 -18.23 -2.22
C MET A 1 -49.10 -17.46 -1.08
N LYS A 2 -47.87 -17.82 -0.72
CA LYS A 2 -47.30 -17.66 0.62
C LYS A 2 -46.75 -16.24 0.85
N LEU A 3 -47.19 -15.62 1.95
CA LEU A 3 -46.66 -14.38 2.51
C LEU A 3 -45.15 -14.47 2.86
N SER A 4 -44.58 -15.69 2.91
CA SER A 4 -43.17 -15.92 3.20
C SER A 4 -42.21 -15.47 2.08
N THR A 5 -42.72 -15.18 0.87
CA THR A 5 -41.87 -14.69 -0.23
C THR A 5 -41.57 -13.19 -0.12
N MET A 6 -42.37 -12.40 0.59
CA MET A 6 -42.08 -10.96 0.80
C MET A 6 -40.99 -10.72 1.86
N PHE A 7 -40.74 -11.67 2.77
CA PHE A 7 -39.68 -11.52 3.77
C PHE A 7 -38.27 -11.74 3.19
N PHE A 8 -38.17 -12.44 2.05
CA PHE A 8 -36.89 -12.73 1.40
C PHE A 8 -36.37 -11.58 0.54
N PHE A 9 -37.23 -10.63 0.15
CA PHE A 9 -36.84 -9.51 -0.73
C PHE A 9 -36.26 -8.31 0.04
N ALA A 10 -36.50 -8.23 1.35
CA ALA A 10 -36.00 -7.13 2.19
C ALA A 10 -34.57 -7.36 2.74
N PHE A 11 -34.00 -8.56 2.57
CA PHE A 11 -32.67 -8.89 3.10
C PHE A 11 -31.52 -8.65 2.09
N GLY A 12 -31.85 -8.31 0.84
CA GLY A 12 -30.88 -8.31 -0.27
C GLY A 12 -30.15 -6.99 -0.54
N ILE A 13 -30.48 -5.89 0.15
CA ILE A 13 -29.92 -4.57 -0.18
C ILE A 13 -29.49 -3.89 1.12
N PHE A 14 -28.32 -4.22 1.65
CA PHE A 14 -27.49 -3.32 2.48
C PHE A 14 -26.13 -3.97 2.75
N ILE A 15 -25.39 -4.31 1.69
CA ILE A 15 -23.93 -4.42 1.78
C ILE A 15 -23.39 -3.10 1.24
N GLN A 16 -23.43 -2.05 2.06
CA GLN A 16 -22.56 -0.90 1.80
C GLN A 16 -21.17 -1.28 2.31
N ALA A 17 -20.39 -1.89 1.42
CA ALA A 17 -18.95 -2.03 1.61
C ALA A 17 -18.34 -0.63 1.59
N ASN A 18 -18.19 -0.02 2.75
CA ASN A 18 -17.31 1.14 2.90
C ASN A 18 -15.87 0.62 2.83
N ALA A 19 -15.37 0.44 1.61
CA ALA A 19 -13.93 0.40 1.41
C ALA A 19 -13.44 1.81 1.72
N GLN A 20 -12.80 2.00 2.87
CA GLN A 20 -12.08 3.24 3.16
C GLN A 20 -10.88 3.29 2.22
N THR A 21 -11.08 3.85 1.03
CA THR A 21 -9.97 4.33 0.21
C THR A 21 -9.28 5.43 0.99
N ILE A 22 -7.95 5.56 0.89
CA ILE A 22 -7.29 6.78 1.36
C ILE A 22 -8.06 7.97 0.79
N ASP A 23 -8.44 8.90 1.66
CA ASP A 23 -8.95 10.21 1.29
C ASP A 23 -8.01 10.82 0.24
N ALA A 24 -8.49 11.14 -0.95
CA ALA A 24 -7.65 11.51 -2.09
C ALA A 24 -6.63 12.61 -1.73
N ASP A 25 -7.01 13.49 -0.80
CA ASP A 25 -6.20 14.53 -0.19
C ASP A 25 -4.94 13.98 0.49
N ALA A 26 -5.05 12.94 1.30
CA ALA A 26 -3.90 12.32 1.98
C ALA A 26 -2.93 11.64 0.99
N ARG A 27 -3.41 11.06 -0.12
CA ARG A 27 -2.53 10.57 -1.20
C ARG A 27 -1.76 11.71 -1.84
N SER A 28 -2.45 12.81 -2.13
CA SER A 28 -1.85 14.00 -2.72
C SER A 28 -0.78 14.61 -1.81
N SER A 29 -1.05 14.69 -0.49
CA SER A 29 -0.06 15.19 0.47
C SER A 29 1.18 14.30 0.56
N ILE A 30 1.02 12.98 0.52
CA ILE A 30 2.16 12.05 0.50
C ILE A 30 2.96 12.24 -0.80
N ASP A 31 2.28 12.32 -1.94
CA ASP A 31 2.93 12.58 -3.22
C ASP A 31 3.70 13.91 -3.19
N GLU A 32 3.13 14.98 -2.65
CA GLU A 32 3.81 16.29 -2.53
C GLU A 32 5.12 16.21 -1.74
N VAL A 33 5.14 15.46 -0.62
CA VAL A 33 6.35 15.27 0.18
C VAL A 33 7.45 14.54 -0.62
N PHE A 34 7.07 13.58 -1.45
CA PHE A 34 8.00 12.66 -2.11
C PHE A 34 8.24 12.96 -3.61
N ASN A 35 7.54 13.92 -4.22
CA ASN A 35 7.66 14.23 -5.64
C ASN A 35 8.90 15.07 -6.02
N HIS A 36 9.93 15.07 -5.17
CA HIS A 36 11.19 15.78 -5.40
C HIS A 36 12.21 14.94 -6.19
N VAL A 37 11.85 13.69 -6.55
CA VAL A 37 12.71 12.77 -7.30
C VAL A 37 12.66 13.11 -8.80
N ARG A 38 13.83 13.21 -9.43
CA ARG A 38 13.92 13.34 -10.88
C ARG A 38 13.49 12.04 -11.56
N ALA A 39 12.73 12.16 -12.64
CA ALA A 39 12.24 10.99 -13.40
C ALA A 39 13.38 10.10 -13.95
N ASP A 40 14.54 10.69 -14.25
CA ASP A 40 15.74 10.03 -14.76
C ASP A 40 16.78 9.71 -13.68
N GLY A 41 16.45 10.00 -12.41
CA GLY A 41 17.35 9.83 -11.28
C GLY A 41 17.09 8.55 -10.48
N PRO A 42 18.00 8.20 -9.55
CA PRO A 42 17.70 7.19 -8.56
C PRO A 42 16.56 7.67 -7.68
N GLY A 43 15.88 6.74 -7.02
CA GLY A 43 14.81 7.11 -6.09
C GLY A 43 14.56 6.07 -5.02
N TYR A 44 13.31 5.97 -4.60
CA TYR A 44 12.91 5.21 -3.43
C TYR A 44 11.47 4.68 -3.57
N ALA A 45 11.14 3.68 -2.77
CA ALA A 45 9.78 3.16 -2.63
C ALA A 45 9.21 3.57 -1.28
N VAL A 46 7.94 3.95 -1.26
CA VAL A 46 7.22 4.37 -0.04
C VAL A 46 5.95 3.53 0.11
N ALA A 47 5.81 2.90 1.27
CA ALA A 47 4.57 2.25 1.69
C ALA A 47 4.10 2.82 3.02
N VAL A 48 2.79 3.06 3.16
CA VAL A 48 2.15 3.51 4.40
C VAL A 48 1.11 2.48 4.82
N ILE A 49 1.23 2.01 6.06
CA ILE A 49 0.31 1.07 6.68
C ILE A 49 -0.46 1.78 7.79
N LYS A 50 -1.79 1.70 7.74
CA LYS A 50 -2.70 2.19 8.80
C LYS A 50 -3.75 1.13 9.04
N GLU A 51 -4.04 0.83 10.31
CA GLU A 51 -5.06 -0.17 10.68
C GLU A 51 -4.85 -1.52 9.97
N ASN A 52 -3.59 -1.97 9.91
CA ASN A 52 -3.17 -3.21 9.25
C ASN A 52 -3.43 -3.27 7.73
N GLN A 53 -3.80 -2.16 7.09
CA GLN A 53 -4.00 -2.05 5.65
C GLN A 53 -2.90 -1.22 5.02
N ILE A 54 -2.41 -1.65 3.86
CA ILE A 54 -1.54 -0.81 3.02
C ILE A 54 -2.44 0.22 2.36
N ILE A 55 -2.32 1.45 2.81
CA ILE A 55 -3.15 2.54 2.35
C ILE A 55 -2.47 3.27 1.16
N TYR A 56 -1.14 3.32 1.16
CA TYR A 56 -0.32 3.92 0.11
C TYR A 56 0.86 3.01 -0.21
N ASN A 57 1.18 2.84 -1.50
CA ASN A 57 2.35 2.11 -1.97
C ASN A 57 2.75 2.68 -3.35
N LYS A 58 3.95 3.25 -3.48
CA LYS A 58 4.42 3.87 -4.72
C LYS A 58 5.94 3.89 -4.80
N GLY A 59 6.46 3.68 -6.01
CA GLY A 59 7.86 3.89 -6.36
C GLY A 59 8.09 5.26 -7.01
N PHE A 60 9.24 5.85 -6.72
CA PHE A 60 9.72 7.11 -7.31
C PHE A 60 11.10 6.89 -7.94
N GLY A 61 11.33 7.41 -9.15
CA GLY A 61 12.61 7.29 -9.84
C GLY A 61 12.92 5.89 -10.37
N LEU A 62 14.22 5.65 -10.61
CA LEU A 62 14.71 4.44 -11.28
C LEU A 62 15.45 3.49 -10.31
N ALA A 63 15.19 2.21 -10.46
CA ALA A 63 15.89 1.10 -9.80
C ALA A 63 17.22 0.80 -10.50
N ASN A 64 17.29 1.06 -11.82
CA ASN A 64 18.51 0.96 -12.60
C ASN A 64 18.57 2.12 -13.60
N LEU A 65 19.63 2.93 -13.52
CA LEU A 65 19.81 4.12 -14.35
C LEU A 65 20.18 3.77 -15.80
N GLU A 66 21.04 2.77 -15.99
CA GLU A 66 21.55 2.37 -17.31
C GLU A 66 20.44 1.81 -18.20
N TYR A 67 19.61 0.94 -17.62
CA TYR A 67 18.49 0.33 -18.33
C TYR A 67 17.17 1.09 -18.16
N GLN A 68 17.17 2.24 -17.49
CA GLN A 68 15.99 3.05 -17.18
C GLN A 68 14.83 2.24 -16.57
N ILE A 69 15.15 1.31 -15.65
CA ILE A 69 14.16 0.47 -15.01
C ILE A 69 13.52 1.27 -13.86
N PRO A 70 12.20 1.50 -13.85
CA PRO A 70 11.53 2.24 -12.78
C PRO A 70 11.48 1.42 -11.48
N ILE A 71 11.42 2.12 -10.35
CA ILE A 71 11.09 1.50 -9.06
C ILE A 71 9.60 1.13 -9.06
N THR A 72 9.30 -0.09 -8.63
CA THR A 72 7.94 -0.61 -8.45
C THR A 72 7.74 -1.07 -7.01
N ASP A 73 6.51 -1.47 -6.66
CA ASP A 73 6.18 -2.07 -5.37
C ASP A 73 6.83 -3.45 -5.13
N THR A 74 7.40 -4.06 -6.16
CA THR A 74 8.12 -5.35 -6.09
C THR A 74 9.64 -5.19 -6.21
N SER A 75 10.16 -3.98 -6.37
CA SER A 75 11.60 -3.73 -6.44
C SER A 75 12.29 -4.11 -5.12
N VAL A 76 13.40 -4.86 -5.22
CA VAL A 76 14.17 -5.32 -4.06
C VAL A 76 15.22 -4.28 -3.67
N PHE A 77 15.30 -3.98 -2.37
CA PHE A 77 16.27 -3.07 -1.78
C PHE A 77 17.13 -3.77 -0.72
N ASN A 78 18.39 -3.35 -0.62
CA ASN A 78 19.25 -3.73 0.50
C ASN A 78 18.85 -2.93 1.75
N VAL A 79 18.13 -3.56 2.68
CA VAL A 79 17.61 -2.89 3.89
C VAL A 79 18.65 -2.67 4.99
N ALA A 80 19.88 -3.16 4.80
CA ALA A 80 21.03 -2.95 5.68
C ALA A 80 20.72 -3.20 7.16
N SER A 81 20.90 -2.22 8.04
CA SER A 81 20.75 -2.40 9.48
C SER A 81 19.31 -2.72 9.93
N ILE A 82 18.30 -2.46 9.09
CA ILE A 82 16.91 -2.83 9.36
C ILE A 82 16.77 -4.36 9.49
N SER A 83 17.64 -5.14 8.85
CA SER A 83 17.69 -6.61 9.01
C SER A 83 17.84 -7.06 10.46
N LYS A 84 18.40 -6.22 11.35
CA LYS A 84 18.58 -6.56 12.77
C LYS A 84 17.26 -6.79 13.51
N GLN A 85 16.19 -6.11 13.13
CA GLN A 85 14.87 -6.31 13.74
C GLN A 85 14.38 -7.74 13.51
N PHE A 86 14.62 -8.28 12.32
CA PHE A 86 14.28 -9.67 11.98
C PHE A 86 15.18 -10.65 12.73
N THR A 87 16.49 -10.39 12.85
CA THR A 87 17.38 -11.22 13.67
C THR A 87 16.93 -11.27 15.13
N ALA A 88 16.55 -10.12 15.71
CA ALA A 88 16.04 -10.06 17.07
C ALA A 88 14.72 -10.84 17.23
N ALA A 89 13.80 -10.71 16.27
CA ALA A 89 12.54 -11.44 16.27
C ALA A 89 12.78 -12.96 16.26
N SER A 90 13.67 -13.47 15.39
CA SER A 90 14.02 -14.90 15.32
C SER A 90 14.55 -15.46 16.64
N ILE A 91 15.26 -14.64 17.43
CA ILE A 91 15.74 -15.04 18.77
C ILE A 91 14.60 -14.99 19.80
N ALA A 92 13.74 -13.98 19.73
CA ALA A 92 12.67 -13.78 20.70
C ALA A 92 11.50 -14.77 20.55
N THR A 93 11.26 -15.28 19.34
CA THR A 93 10.12 -16.17 19.03
C THR A 93 10.50 -17.63 18.81
N GLY A 94 11.81 -17.95 18.74
CA GLY A 94 12.33 -19.31 18.62
C GLY A 94 12.50 -19.96 19.98
#